data_AF-A0A0C9VXB7-F1
#
_entry.id   AF-A0A0C9VXB7-F1
#
_cell.length_a   1.000
_cell.length_b   1.000
_cell.length_c   1.000
_cell.angle_alpha   90.00
_cell.angle_beta   90.00
_cell.angle_gamma   90.00
#
_symmetry.space_group_name_H-M   'P 1'
#
loop_
_entity.id
_entity.type
_entity.pdbx_description
1 polymer ?
#
loop_
_entity_poly.entity_id
_entity_poly.type
_entity_poly.pdbx_seq_one_letter_code
_entity_poly.pdbx_strand_id
1 'polypeptide(L)'
;MASPVCLSYPFVIPSYALITPLPNPGTILGCDFSGIIAAVGPSVTTSVKVGDQVAGFIQGGHFKDRGAFAEYLKTPADLVGLCLRAPRLGLTKPPVKVKGEKRVFDYGGSTSVGLFVIQLLAAAGYKVTTVSSPRNFDGSIIGALDTQGASEGQLLAVKAFGPEGKGKIVTILGPKDEAVAYNPNIMIQPTLIYTSLRREFSFREVFPASKQDKDHMATFLRKVPELMKSGAIKPHYVKLWEGGLDGIEGGLAYMKERRLSVEKLVYKI
;
A
#
# COMPACT_ATOMS: atom_id res chain seq x y z
N MET A 1 13.18 19.14 -7.28
CA MET A 1 12.95 17.67 -7.26
C MET A 1 13.85 17.08 -6.20
N ALA A 2 13.41 16.09 -5.42
CA ALA A 2 14.32 15.39 -4.50
C ALA A 2 15.26 14.51 -5.34
N SER A 3 16.56 14.61 -5.11
CA SER A 3 17.57 13.86 -5.88
C SER A 3 17.44 12.36 -5.58
N PRO A 4 17.52 11.50 -6.61
CA PRO A 4 17.25 10.08 -6.43
C PRO A 4 18.42 9.38 -5.74
N VAL A 5 18.07 8.32 -5.01
CA VAL A 5 19.01 7.27 -4.61
C VAL A 5 18.99 6.18 -5.67
N CYS A 6 20.17 5.67 -6.02
CA CYS A 6 20.32 4.46 -6.84
C CYS A 6 20.50 3.25 -5.93
N LEU A 7 19.78 2.17 -6.19
CA LEU A 7 19.86 0.93 -5.42
C LEU A 7 20.47 -0.19 -6.24
N SER A 8 21.30 -1.04 -5.63
CA SER A 8 21.75 -2.32 -6.19
C SER A 8 21.11 -3.50 -5.44
N TYR A 9 21.00 -4.66 -6.10
CA TYR A 9 20.47 -5.92 -5.56
C TYR A 9 19.05 -5.80 -4.96
N PRO A 10 18.04 -5.35 -5.73
CA PRO A 10 16.70 -5.21 -5.19
C PRO A 10 16.03 -6.60 -5.07
N PHE A 11 15.61 -6.97 -3.87
CA PHE A 11 14.44 -7.83 -3.77
C PHE A 11 13.26 -7.10 -4.39
N VAL A 12 12.61 -7.72 -5.37
CA VAL A 12 11.47 -7.10 -6.04
C VAL A 12 10.20 -7.82 -5.70
N ILE A 13 9.17 -7.02 -5.49
CA ILE A 13 7.90 -7.49 -5.02
C ILE A 13 6.85 -7.04 -6.06
N PRO A 14 6.16 -7.97 -6.73
CA PRO A 14 5.15 -7.63 -7.71
C PRO A 14 3.85 -7.19 -7.02
N SER A 15 3.15 -6.24 -7.63
CA SER A 15 1.78 -5.87 -7.25
C SER A 15 0.85 -6.07 -8.43
N TYR A 16 0.17 -7.21 -8.48
CA TYR A 16 -0.64 -7.63 -9.63
C TYR A 16 -1.77 -6.64 -9.98
N ALA A 17 -2.40 -6.04 -8.96
CA ALA A 17 -3.46 -5.04 -9.13
C ALA A 17 -2.98 -3.74 -9.79
N LEU A 18 -1.68 -3.43 -9.70
CA LEU A 18 -1.09 -2.21 -10.25
C LEU A 18 -0.42 -2.43 -11.61
N ILE A 19 -0.07 -3.69 -11.94
CA ILE A 19 0.61 -4.06 -13.19
C ILE A 19 -0.38 -4.25 -14.35
N THR A 20 -1.55 -4.81 -14.07
CA THR A 20 -2.50 -5.26 -15.11
C THR A 20 -3.25 -4.18 -15.90
N PRO A 21 -3.54 -2.96 -15.38
CA PRO A 21 -4.38 -2.05 -16.16
C PRO A 21 -3.64 -1.16 -17.18
N LEU A 22 -2.34 -0.88 -17.04
CA LEU A 22 -1.71 0.28 -17.72
C LEU A 22 -0.17 0.21 -17.92
N PRO A 23 0.47 -0.86 -18.45
CA PRO A 23 1.86 -0.72 -18.86
C PRO A 23 1.94 0.09 -20.16
N ASN A 24 2.59 1.25 -20.10
CA ASN A 24 3.01 1.95 -21.32
C ASN A 24 4.10 1.09 -22.01
N PRO A 25 3.94 0.69 -23.28
CA PRO A 25 4.94 -0.14 -23.96
C PRO A 25 6.35 0.47 -23.87
N GLY A 26 7.33 -0.38 -23.55
CA GLY A 26 8.74 0.03 -23.37
C GLY A 26 9.07 0.66 -22.02
N THR A 27 8.21 0.54 -21.01
CA THR A 27 8.48 0.98 -19.63
C THR A 27 8.84 -0.19 -18.71
N ILE A 28 9.54 0.10 -17.61
CA ILE A 28 9.97 -0.92 -16.63
C ILE A 28 8.84 -1.15 -15.62
N LEU A 29 8.47 -2.42 -15.41
CA LEU A 29 7.42 -2.85 -14.48
C LEU A 29 7.92 -2.95 -13.02
N GLY A 30 7.02 -3.28 -12.11
CA GLY A 30 7.33 -3.51 -10.68
C GLY A 30 7.21 -2.25 -9.82
N CYS A 31 6.65 -2.42 -8.62
CA CYS A 31 6.31 -1.29 -7.73
C CYS A 31 7.16 -1.29 -6.45
N ASP A 32 7.34 -2.44 -5.83
CA ASP A 32 7.91 -2.57 -4.50
C ASP A 32 9.35 -3.12 -4.60
N PHE A 33 10.29 -2.54 -3.86
CA PHE A 33 11.70 -2.96 -3.87
C PHE A 33 12.32 -2.98 -2.47
N SER A 34 13.41 -3.73 -2.30
CA SER A 34 14.35 -3.57 -1.18
C SER A 34 15.78 -3.84 -1.63
N GLY A 35 16.73 -2.94 -1.39
CA GLY A 35 18.11 -3.11 -1.86
C GLY A 35 19.10 -2.27 -1.06
N ILE A 36 20.32 -2.17 -1.58
CA ILE A 36 21.42 -1.42 -0.96
C ILE A 36 21.63 -0.11 -1.72
N ILE A 37 21.82 1.00 -1.01
CA ILE A 37 22.17 2.29 -1.62
C ILE A 37 23.53 2.19 -2.30
N ALA A 38 23.52 2.26 -3.64
CA ALA A 38 24.72 2.27 -4.48
C ALA A 38 25.22 3.70 -4.74
N ALA A 39 24.32 4.67 -4.82
CA ALA A 39 24.67 6.07 -5.00
C ALA A 39 23.62 7.02 -4.40
N VAL A 40 24.09 8.17 -3.90
CA VAL A 40 23.26 9.23 -3.34
C VAL A 40 23.44 10.49 -4.19
N GLY A 41 22.33 11.07 -4.67
CA GLY A 41 22.39 12.30 -5.45
C GLY A 41 22.85 13.51 -4.62
N PRO A 42 23.51 14.51 -5.23
CA PRO A 42 24.16 15.61 -4.50
C PRO A 42 23.21 16.52 -3.73
N SER A 43 21.91 16.50 -4.04
CA SER A 43 20.89 17.32 -3.36
C SER A 43 20.08 16.53 -2.32
N VAL A 44 20.51 15.31 -1.98
CA VAL A 44 19.90 14.53 -0.89
C VAL A 44 20.35 15.12 0.44
N THR A 45 19.37 15.52 1.26
CA THR A 45 19.58 16.10 2.59
C THR A 45 19.15 15.17 3.73
N THR A 46 18.63 13.99 3.41
CA THR A 46 18.29 12.97 4.40
C THR A 46 19.55 12.24 4.87
N SER A 47 19.44 11.50 5.98
CA SER A 47 20.56 10.78 6.59
C SER A 47 20.98 9.50 5.86
N VAL A 48 20.45 9.25 4.65
CA VAL A 48 20.74 8.03 3.88
C VAL A 48 22.12 8.13 3.24
N LYS A 49 22.86 7.02 3.24
CA LYS A 49 24.22 6.95 2.69
C LYS A 49 24.45 5.66 1.90
N VAL A 50 25.48 5.68 1.06
CA VAL A 50 25.94 4.48 0.34
C VAL A 50 26.18 3.33 1.33
N GLY A 51 25.69 2.14 0.99
CA GLY A 51 25.74 0.95 1.84
C GLY A 51 24.52 0.75 2.74
N ASP A 52 23.63 1.74 2.91
CA ASP A 52 22.42 1.54 3.69
C ASP A 52 21.46 0.55 2.98
N GLN A 53 20.85 -0.34 3.76
CA GLN A 53 19.76 -1.20 3.30
C GLN A 53 18.43 -0.46 3.42
N VAL A 54 17.67 -0.41 2.33
CA VAL A 54 16.39 0.28 2.29
C VAL A 54 15.33 -0.52 1.54
N ALA A 55 14.07 -0.28 1.89
CA ALA A 55 12.91 -0.76 1.13
C ALA A 55 12.05 0.44 0.73
N GLY A 56 11.21 0.29 -0.29
CA GLY A 56 10.32 1.36 -0.71
C GLY A 56 9.44 0.95 -1.87
N PHE A 57 8.83 1.96 -2.51
CA PHE A 57 7.96 1.79 -3.66
C PHE A 57 8.22 2.86 -4.72
N ILE A 58 7.89 2.52 -5.97
CA ILE A 58 7.88 3.38 -7.14
C ILE A 58 6.68 3.00 -8.03
N GLN A 59 6.35 3.83 -9.01
CA GLN A 59 5.34 3.47 -10.00
C GLN A 59 5.98 2.71 -11.16
N GLY A 60 5.74 1.40 -11.22
CA GLY A 60 6.08 0.57 -12.37
C GLY A 60 5.15 0.83 -13.56
N GLY A 61 5.61 0.48 -14.77
CA GLY A 61 4.81 0.56 -16.01
C GLY A 61 4.62 1.97 -16.56
N HIS A 62 5.34 2.95 -16.02
CA HIS A 62 5.15 4.37 -16.37
C HIS A 62 6.39 5.03 -16.96
N PHE A 63 7.59 4.66 -16.50
CA PHE A 63 8.84 5.26 -16.96
C PHE A 63 9.73 4.23 -17.66
N LYS A 64 10.48 4.67 -18.68
CA LYS A 64 11.45 3.83 -19.38
C LYS A 64 12.71 3.55 -18.57
N ASP A 65 13.02 4.43 -17.62
CA ASP A 65 14.25 4.39 -16.81
C ASP A 65 13.98 4.11 -15.31
N ARG A 66 12.73 3.78 -14.94
CA ARG A 66 12.33 3.53 -13.55
C ARG A 66 11.23 2.48 -13.46
N GLY A 67 11.50 1.45 -12.69
CA GLY A 67 10.59 0.37 -12.31
C GLY A 67 11.34 -0.55 -11.35
N ALA A 68 10.61 -1.32 -10.54
CA ALA A 68 11.25 -2.14 -9.52
C ALA A 68 11.90 -3.40 -10.12
N PHE A 69 11.40 -3.91 -11.25
CA PHE A 69 11.98 -5.05 -11.97
C PHE A 69 13.23 -4.64 -12.76
N ALA A 70 14.27 -4.24 -12.05
CA ALA A 70 15.57 -3.86 -12.61
C ALA A 70 16.67 -4.12 -11.58
N GLU A 71 17.91 -4.33 -12.02
CA GLU A 71 19.06 -4.46 -11.13
C GLU A 71 19.37 -3.15 -10.39
N TYR A 72 19.06 -2.02 -11.04
CA TYR A 72 19.21 -0.68 -10.49
C TYR A 72 17.95 0.15 -10.71
N LEU A 73 17.57 0.92 -9.69
CA LEU A 73 16.44 1.85 -9.77
C LEU A 73 16.71 3.17 -9.07
N LYS A 74 15.99 4.21 -9.49
CA LYS A 74 16.03 5.57 -8.93
C LYS A 74 14.79 5.84 -8.09
N THR A 75 14.95 6.27 -6.85
CA THR A 75 13.82 6.60 -5.94
C THR A 75 14.08 7.85 -5.09
N PRO A 76 13.05 8.65 -4.74
CA PRO A 76 13.22 9.78 -3.82
C PRO A 76 13.73 9.34 -2.43
N ALA A 77 14.77 10.00 -1.94
CA ALA A 77 15.42 9.67 -0.67
C ALA A 77 14.54 9.82 0.59
N ASP A 78 13.41 10.50 0.48
CA ASP A 78 12.42 10.68 1.56
C ASP A 78 11.25 9.70 1.50
N LEU A 79 11.22 8.85 0.48
CA LEU A 79 10.23 7.78 0.28
C LEU A 79 10.86 6.37 0.36
N VAL A 80 12.10 6.29 0.85
CA VAL A 80 12.73 5.05 1.26
C VAL A 80 12.52 4.83 2.76
N GLY A 81 12.04 3.63 3.09
CA GLY A 81 11.55 3.16 4.37
C GLY A 81 10.45 2.13 4.15
N LEU A 82 10.34 1.12 5.01
CA LEU A 82 9.38 0.03 4.84
C LEU A 82 7.93 0.58 4.84
N CYS A 83 7.15 0.19 3.84
CA CYS A 83 5.97 0.92 3.36
C CYS A 83 4.63 0.41 3.94
N LEU A 84 3.81 1.28 4.56
CA LEU A 84 2.37 1.11 4.83
C LEU A 84 1.62 2.44 4.92
N ARG A 85 0.30 2.45 4.63
CA ARG A 85 -0.49 3.69 4.53
C ARG A 85 -1.89 3.56 5.18
N ALA A 86 -2.21 4.45 6.14
CA ALA A 86 -3.58 4.71 6.65
C ALA A 86 -3.92 6.21 6.94
N PRO A 87 -3.45 7.24 6.19
CA PRO A 87 -3.63 8.65 6.54
C PRO A 87 -4.99 9.24 6.15
N ARG A 88 -5.73 8.65 5.19
CA ARG A 88 -6.98 9.26 4.69
C ARG A 88 -8.19 9.04 5.59
N LEU A 89 -8.12 8.08 6.50
CA LEU A 89 -9.20 7.77 7.44
C LEU A 89 -9.12 8.61 8.74
N GLY A 90 -8.09 9.45 8.91
CA GLY A 90 -7.93 10.30 10.10
C GLY A 90 -7.72 9.52 11.40
N LEU A 91 -7.36 8.24 11.31
CA LEU A 91 -7.20 7.37 12.47
C LEU A 91 -5.93 7.69 13.25
N THR A 92 -5.98 7.40 14.55
CA THR A 92 -4.81 7.40 15.44
C THR A 92 -3.84 6.32 14.98
N LYS A 93 -2.54 6.58 15.07
CA LYS A 93 -1.48 5.71 14.54
C LYS A 93 -0.50 5.38 15.66
N PRO A 94 0.08 4.17 15.67
CA PRO A 94 1.11 3.83 16.64
C PRO A 94 2.32 4.79 16.53
N PRO A 95 3.03 5.05 17.64
CA PRO A 95 2.87 4.43 18.95
C PRO A 95 1.73 5.00 19.82
N VAL A 96 0.98 6.00 19.32
CA VAL A 96 -0.15 6.58 20.04
C VAL A 96 -1.35 5.64 19.97
N LYS A 97 -2.03 5.44 21.11
CA LYS A 97 -3.23 4.61 21.21
C LYS A 97 -4.51 5.43 21.21
N VAL A 98 -5.59 4.86 20.69
CA VAL A 98 -6.93 5.44 20.79
C VAL A 98 -7.42 5.46 22.23
N LYS A 99 -8.23 6.47 22.55
CA LYS A 99 -9.04 6.49 23.78
C LYS A 99 -10.38 5.79 23.52
N GLY A 100 -10.78 4.93 24.45
CA GLY A 100 -12.04 4.17 24.39
C GLY A 100 -12.01 3.04 23.35
N GLU A 101 -13.12 2.30 23.26
CA GLU A 101 -13.31 1.27 22.24
C GLU A 101 -13.70 1.90 20.91
N LYS A 102 -12.91 1.65 19.86
CA LYS A 102 -13.19 2.11 18.49
C LYS A 102 -13.04 0.96 17.51
N ARG A 103 -14.00 0.81 16.60
CA ARG A 103 -14.07 -0.31 15.65
C ARG A 103 -13.89 0.13 14.19
N VAL A 104 -13.07 -0.59 13.45
CA VAL A 104 -12.75 -0.33 12.03
C VAL A 104 -13.00 -1.60 11.23
N PHE A 105 -13.58 -1.44 10.04
CA PHE A 105 -13.80 -2.54 9.11
C PHE A 105 -12.69 -2.60 8.04
N ASP A 106 -12.16 -3.78 7.74
CA ASP A 106 -11.17 -4.00 6.67
C ASP A 106 -11.64 -5.10 5.72
N TYR A 107 -12.19 -4.69 4.57
CA TYR A 107 -12.47 -5.61 3.48
C TYR A 107 -11.18 -5.95 2.74
N GLY A 108 -10.85 -7.24 2.70
CA GLY A 108 -9.58 -7.73 2.16
C GLY A 108 -8.48 -7.90 3.21
N GLY A 109 -8.83 -8.22 4.46
CA GLY A 109 -7.86 -8.47 5.54
C GLY A 109 -6.80 -9.56 5.25
N SER A 110 -7.04 -10.46 4.29
CA SER A 110 -6.07 -11.46 3.81
C SER A 110 -5.19 -10.98 2.67
N THR A 111 -5.41 -9.77 2.15
CA THR A 111 -4.52 -9.15 1.16
C THR A 111 -3.23 -8.70 1.82
N SER A 112 -2.18 -8.52 1.03
CA SER A 112 -0.92 -7.99 1.55
C SER A 112 -1.09 -6.62 2.23
N VAL A 113 -2.01 -5.77 1.78
CA VAL A 113 -2.27 -4.46 2.40
C VAL A 113 -3.11 -4.61 3.67
N GLY A 114 -4.17 -5.44 3.62
CA GLY A 114 -5.08 -5.68 4.74
C GLY A 114 -4.37 -6.24 5.98
N LEU A 115 -3.47 -7.23 5.81
CA LEU A 115 -2.71 -7.81 6.92
C LEU A 115 -1.88 -6.78 7.70
N PHE A 116 -1.35 -5.78 7.01
CA PHE A 116 -0.61 -4.71 7.65
C PHE A 116 -1.50 -3.62 8.24
N VAL A 117 -2.63 -3.32 7.59
CA VAL A 117 -3.67 -2.42 8.12
C VAL A 117 -4.19 -2.95 9.46
N ILE A 118 -4.50 -4.25 9.55
CA ILE A 118 -4.93 -4.91 10.79
C ILE A 118 -3.88 -4.73 11.89
N GLN A 119 -2.59 -4.96 11.61
CA GLN A 119 -1.52 -4.81 12.58
C GLN A 119 -1.38 -3.37 13.09
N LEU A 120 -1.42 -2.39 12.18
CA LEU A 120 -1.34 -0.97 12.55
C LEU A 120 -2.52 -0.52 13.41
N LEU A 121 -3.73 -0.96 13.07
CA LEU A 121 -4.94 -0.64 13.80
C LEU A 121 -4.95 -1.31 15.18
N ALA A 122 -4.56 -2.58 15.26
CA ALA A 122 -4.43 -3.29 16.53
C ALA A 122 -3.35 -2.65 17.43
N ALA A 123 -2.20 -2.26 16.88
CA ALA A 123 -1.15 -1.56 17.61
C ALA A 123 -1.59 -0.18 18.13
N ALA A 124 -2.49 0.50 17.40
CA ALA A 124 -3.14 1.74 17.85
C ALA A 124 -4.32 1.51 18.81
N GLY A 125 -4.72 0.27 19.11
CA GLY A 125 -5.79 -0.07 20.05
C GLY A 125 -7.20 -0.13 19.46
N TYR A 126 -7.35 -0.19 18.13
CA TYR A 126 -8.64 -0.42 17.48
C TYR A 126 -9.05 -1.89 17.53
N LYS A 127 -10.37 -2.14 17.60
CA LYS A 127 -10.95 -3.44 17.27
C LYS A 127 -11.18 -3.51 15.76
N VAL A 128 -10.56 -4.48 15.09
CA VAL A 128 -10.64 -4.63 13.63
C VAL A 128 -11.57 -5.78 13.28
N THR A 129 -12.56 -5.50 12.42
CA THR A 129 -13.45 -6.50 11.84
C THR A 129 -13.08 -6.66 10.37
N THR A 130 -12.77 -7.87 9.92
CA THR A 130 -12.50 -8.16 8.50
C THR A 130 -13.77 -8.68 7.80
N VAL A 131 -13.70 -9.76 7.01
CA VAL A 131 -14.89 -10.40 6.44
C VAL A 131 -15.82 -10.89 7.57
N SER A 132 -17.04 -10.37 7.59
CA SER A 132 -18.12 -10.77 8.49
C SER A 132 -19.46 -10.67 7.77
N SER A 133 -20.43 -11.49 8.16
CA SER A 133 -21.79 -11.41 7.62
C SER A 133 -22.46 -10.09 8.00
N PRO A 134 -23.24 -9.47 7.09
CA PRO A 134 -23.92 -8.19 7.35
C PRO A 134 -24.74 -8.14 8.65
N ARG A 135 -25.34 -9.27 9.02
CA ARG A 135 -26.14 -9.42 10.25
C ARG A 135 -25.35 -9.18 11.55
N ASN A 136 -24.02 -9.25 11.51
CA ASN A 136 -23.16 -9.04 12.66
C ASN A 136 -22.69 -7.57 12.76
N PHE A 137 -23.10 -6.70 11.84
CA PHE A 137 -22.79 -5.28 11.90
C PHE A 137 -23.82 -4.58 12.79
N ASP A 138 -23.35 -4.01 13.88
CA ASP A 138 -24.14 -3.29 14.88
C ASP A 138 -24.08 -1.76 14.67
N GLY A 139 -23.55 -1.30 13.54
CA GLY A 139 -23.39 0.13 13.23
C GLY A 139 -22.27 0.84 14.01
N SER A 140 -21.49 0.12 14.83
CA SER A 140 -20.40 0.71 15.64
C SER A 140 -19.13 1.04 14.85
N ILE A 141 -19.12 0.79 13.54
CA ILE A 141 -17.98 1.02 12.65
C ILE A 141 -17.81 2.51 12.40
N ILE A 142 -16.63 3.04 12.74
CA ILE A 142 -16.32 4.48 12.59
C ILE A 142 -15.50 4.79 11.33
N GLY A 143 -15.11 3.76 10.59
CA GLY A 143 -14.27 3.87 9.41
C GLY A 143 -14.05 2.51 8.77
N ALA A 144 -13.85 2.49 7.46
CA ALA A 144 -13.56 1.25 6.75
C ALA A 144 -12.46 1.41 5.70
N LEU A 145 -11.80 0.29 5.39
CA LEU A 145 -10.86 0.14 4.30
C LEU A 145 -11.34 -0.95 3.36
N ASP A 146 -11.18 -0.72 2.05
CA ASP A 146 -11.30 -1.75 1.02
C ASP A 146 -9.95 -1.87 0.30
N THR A 147 -9.27 -2.97 0.62
CA THR A 147 -7.94 -3.29 0.11
C THR A 147 -7.95 -4.21 -1.11
N GLN A 148 -9.14 -4.54 -1.63
CA GLN A 148 -9.32 -5.40 -2.79
C GLN A 148 -9.89 -4.66 -4.00
N GLY A 149 -10.82 -3.71 -3.78
CA GLY A 149 -11.47 -2.94 -4.84
C GLY A 149 -12.61 -3.67 -5.54
N ALA A 150 -13.10 -4.77 -4.98
CA ALA A 150 -14.23 -5.54 -5.51
C ALA A 150 -15.57 -4.85 -5.19
N SER A 151 -16.55 -4.93 -6.11
CA SER A 151 -17.87 -4.32 -5.92
C SER A 151 -18.57 -4.82 -4.65
N GLU A 152 -18.60 -6.14 -4.47
CA GLU A 152 -19.16 -6.78 -3.28
C GLU A 152 -18.47 -6.30 -1.99
N GLY A 153 -17.18 -6.02 -2.07
CA GLY A 153 -16.38 -5.55 -0.97
C GLY A 153 -16.72 -4.16 -0.50
N GLN A 154 -16.84 -3.22 -1.44
CA GLN A 154 -17.29 -1.87 -1.12
C GLN A 154 -18.71 -1.87 -0.57
N LEU A 155 -19.60 -2.68 -1.14
CA LEU A 155 -20.96 -2.82 -0.64
C LEU A 155 -20.98 -3.38 0.79
N LEU A 156 -20.14 -4.37 1.10
CA LEU A 156 -20.03 -4.92 2.44
C LEU A 156 -19.45 -3.89 3.43
N ALA A 157 -18.45 -3.12 3.02
CA ALA A 157 -17.85 -2.06 3.82
C ALA A 157 -18.86 -0.94 4.12
N VAL A 158 -19.71 -0.57 3.16
CA VAL A 158 -20.81 0.38 3.35
C VAL A 158 -21.85 -0.19 4.33
N LYS A 159 -22.26 -1.44 4.15
CA LYS A 159 -23.22 -2.12 5.06
C LYS A 159 -22.71 -2.19 6.50
N ALA A 160 -21.39 -2.20 6.71
CA ALA A 160 -20.79 -2.25 8.03
C ALA A 160 -21.08 -1.03 8.91
N PHE A 161 -21.39 0.12 8.31
CA PHE A 161 -21.81 1.33 9.04
C PHE A 161 -23.31 1.31 9.39
N GLY A 162 -24.09 0.38 8.83
CA GLY A 162 -25.54 0.40 8.91
C GLY A 162 -26.20 1.40 7.94
N PRO A 163 -27.54 1.33 7.78
CA PRO A 163 -28.29 2.09 6.78
C PRO A 163 -28.27 3.62 7.01
N GLU A 164 -28.21 4.05 8.28
CA GLU A 164 -28.13 5.48 8.65
C GLU A 164 -26.71 5.92 9.04
N GLY A 165 -25.75 5.00 8.94
CA GLY A 165 -24.37 5.24 9.33
C GLY A 165 -23.74 6.37 8.53
N LYS A 166 -22.89 7.15 9.19
CA LYS A 166 -22.07 8.20 8.56
C LYS A 166 -20.62 7.86 8.77
N GLY A 167 -19.79 8.17 7.79
CA GLY A 167 -18.37 7.90 7.91
C GLY A 167 -17.66 7.92 6.59
N LYS A 168 -16.53 7.21 6.57
CA LYS A 168 -15.62 7.24 5.44
C LYS A 168 -15.06 5.86 5.17
N ILE A 169 -15.02 5.52 3.89
CA ILE A 169 -14.36 4.32 3.37
C ILE A 169 -13.19 4.77 2.53
N VAL A 170 -12.03 4.17 2.77
CA VAL A 170 -10.84 4.37 1.93
C VAL A 170 -10.67 3.15 1.05
N THR A 171 -10.73 3.33 -0.27
CA THR A 171 -10.73 2.23 -1.24
C THR A 171 -9.50 2.28 -2.15
N ILE A 172 -8.98 1.14 -2.59
CA ILE A 172 -7.89 1.11 -3.60
C ILE A 172 -8.41 1.44 -5.00
N LEU A 173 -9.64 1.00 -5.33
CA LEU A 173 -10.31 1.31 -6.59
C LEU A 173 -11.47 2.29 -6.36
N GLY A 174 -11.82 3.03 -7.42
CA GLY A 174 -12.89 4.04 -7.39
C GLY A 174 -14.23 3.54 -6.83
N PRO A 175 -15.13 4.46 -6.42
CA PRO A 175 -16.44 4.13 -5.90
C PRO A 175 -17.24 3.23 -6.85
N LYS A 176 -18.05 2.34 -6.27
CA LYS A 176 -18.93 1.43 -7.00
C LYS A 176 -20.38 1.89 -6.83
N ASP A 177 -21.11 1.95 -7.94
CA ASP A 177 -22.47 2.51 -7.97
C ASP A 177 -23.39 1.88 -6.93
N GLU A 178 -23.34 0.55 -6.77
CA GLU A 178 -24.12 -0.18 -5.76
C GLU A 178 -23.80 0.25 -4.32
N ALA A 179 -22.53 0.50 -4.01
CA ALA A 179 -22.10 0.92 -2.69
C ALA A 179 -22.53 2.37 -2.40
N VAL A 180 -22.42 3.26 -3.40
CA VAL A 180 -22.87 4.65 -3.30
C VAL A 180 -24.38 4.73 -3.17
N ALA A 181 -25.13 3.94 -3.94
CA ALA A 181 -26.58 3.90 -3.91
C ALA A 181 -27.13 3.37 -2.58
N TYR A 182 -26.42 2.43 -1.92
CA TYR A 182 -26.87 1.85 -0.67
C TYR A 182 -26.87 2.85 0.50
N ASN A 183 -25.81 3.64 0.66
CA ASN A 183 -25.76 4.69 1.68
C ASN A 183 -24.95 5.91 1.19
N PRO A 184 -25.61 6.94 0.66
CA PRO A 184 -24.95 8.13 0.12
C PRO A 184 -24.32 9.03 1.20
N ASN A 185 -24.60 8.79 2.48
CA ASN A 185 -24.00 9.55 3.59
C ASN A 185 -22.57 9.10 3.91
N ILE A 186 -22.09 8.02 3.30
CA ILE A 186 -20.75 7.50 3.49
C ILE A 186 -19.84 8.03 2.38
N MET A 187 -18.79 8.73 2.78
CA MET A 187 -17.77 9.20 1.85
C MET A 187 -16.87 8.03 1.41
N ILE A 188 -16.98 7.61 0.15
CA ILE A 188 -16.05 6.66 -0.45
C ILE A 188 -14.91 7.45 -1.11
N GLN A 189 -13.72 7.38 -0.53
CA GLN A 189 -12.54 8.06 -1.03
C GLN A 189 -11.53 7.06 -1.61
N PRO A 190 -11.33 7.04 -2.95
CA PRO A 190 -10.28 6.24 -3.55
C PRO A 190 -8.91 6.73 -3.10
N THR A 191 -7.93 5.84 -3.01
CA THR A 191 -6.53 6.17 -2.70
C THR A 191 -5.57 5.26 -3.44
N LEU A 192 -4.46 5.86 -3.86
CA LEU A 192 -3.31 5.13 -4.39
C LEU A 192 -2.04 5.65 -3.74
N ILE A 193 -1.04 4.78 -3.64
CA ILE A 193 0.21 5.11 -2.96
C ILE A 193 1.01 6.18 -3.74
N TYR A 194 0.84 6.22 -5.07
CA TYR A 194 1.60 7.12 -5.95
C TYR A 194 1.32 8.61 -5.75
N THR A 195 0.24 8.99 -5.07
CA THR A 195 -0.01 10.41 -4.72
C THR A 195 1.06 10.99 -3.80
N SER A 196 1.80 10.13 -3.09
CA SER A 196 2.95 10.50 -2.26
C SER A 196 4.24 10.77 -3.06
N LEU A 197 4.29 10.39 -4.35
CA LEU A 197 5.42 10.63 -5.24
C LEU A 197 5.54 12.10 -5.69
N ARG A 198 4.66 13.00 -5.19
CA ARG A 198 4.62 14.44 -5.48
C ARG A 198 4.53 14.76 -6.97
N ARG A 199 3.80 13.93 -7.70
CA ARG A 199 3.42 14.17 -9.09
C ARG A 199 2.00 13.73 -9.30
N GLU A 200 1.36 14.37 -10.27
CA GLU A 200 0.13 13.87 -10.83
C GLU A 200 0.41 12.54 -11.55
N PHE A 201 -0.56 11.64 -11.52
CA PHE A 201 -0.52 10.43 -12.32
C PHE A 201 -1.94 9.98 -12.66
N SER A 202 -2.08 9.25 -13.75
CA SER A 202 -3.34 8.65 -14.17
C SER A 202 -3.37 7.17 -13.83
N PHE A 203 -4.46 6.71 -13.21
CA PHE A 203 -4.77 5.30 -12.99
C PHE A 203 -6.28 5.12 -13.02
N ARG A 204 -6.86 4.88 -14.21
CA ARG A 204 -8.31 4.92 -14.52
C ARG A 204 -8.98 6.28 -14.32
N GLU A 205 -8.50 7.06 -13.36
CA GLU A 205 -8.82 8.45 -13.05
C GLU A 205 -7.52 9.25 -12.86
N VAL A 206 -7.60 10.58 -12.85
CA VAL A 206 -6.45 11.45 -12.62
C VAL A 206 -6.30 11.73 -11.13
N PHE A 207 -5.12 11.46 -10.59
CA PHE A 207 -4.80 11.71 -9.19
C PHE A 207 -3.83 12.88 -9.08
N PRO A 208 -4.20 13.99 -8.39
CA PRO A 208 -3.30 15.12 -8.24
C PRO A 208 -2.12 14.78 -7.31
N ALA A 209 -1.01 15.50 -7.51
CA ALA A 209 0.09 15.49 -6.56
C ALA A 209 -0.39 15.94 -5.18
N SER A 210 -0.10 15.17 -4.13
CA SER A 210 -0.51 15.55 -2.77
C SER A 210 0.70 15.73 -1.86
N LYS A 211 0.97 16.99 -1.50
CA LYS A 211 2.00 17.33 -0.50
C LYS A 211 1.68 16.69 0.85
N GLN A 212 0.42 16.73 1.27
CA GLN A 212 -0.06 16.09 2.48
C GLN A 212 0.25 14.58 2.47
N ASP A 213 -0.02 13.92 1.36
CA ASP A 213 0.22 12.49 1.22
C ASP A 213 1.70 12.13 1.31
N LYS A 214 2.55 12.96 0.69
CA LYS A 214 4.01 12.85 0.78
C LYS A 214 4.52 13.05 2.20
N ASP A 215 4.17 14.16 2.84
CA ASP A 215 4.67 14.52 4.17
C ASP A 215 4.26 13.46 5.21
N HIS A 216 3.03 12.95 5.07
CA HIS A 216 2.55 11.84 5.89
C HIS A 216 3.31 10.55 5.64
N MET A 217 3.59 10.19 4.38
CA MET A 217 4.34 8.99 4.05
C MET A 217 5.76 9.08 4.61
N ALA A 218 6.49 10.16 4.31
CA ALA A 218 7.84 10.38 4.82
C ALA A 218 7.89 10.32 6.36
N THR A 219 6.88 10.88 7.03
CA THR A 219 6.79 10.82 8.51
C THR A 219 6.48 9.42 9.03
N PHE A 220 5.62 8.67 8.35
CA PHE A 220 5.28 7.30 8.72
C PHE A 220 6.49 6.36 8.53
N LEU A 221 7.17 6.44 7.38
CA LEU A 221 8.33 5.61 7.04
C LEU A 221 9.45 5.70 8.09
N ARG A 222 9.67 6.89 8.68
CA ARG A 222 10.64 7.07 9.78
C ARG A 222 10.31 6.26 11.04
N LYS A 223 9.05 5.90 11.27
CA LYS A 223 8.59 5.14 12.45
C LYS A 223 8.66 3.64 12.24
N VAL A 224 8.65 3.17 11.00
CA VAL A 224 8.48 1.75 10.69
C VAL A 224 9.61 0.86 11.24
N PRO A 225 10.90 1.25 11.20
CA PRO A 225 11.95 0.43 11.80
C PRO A 225 11.70 0.09 13.27
N GLU A 226 11.22 1.06 14.06
CA GLU A 226 10.91 0.83 15.48
C GLU A 226 9.64 -0.02 15.66
N LEU A 227 8.64 0.15 14.80
CA LEU A 227 7.43 -0.69 14.81
C LEU A 227 7.74 -2.16 14.46
N MET A 228 8.70 -2.38 13.56
CA MET A 228 9.20 -3.73 13.23
C MET A 228 10.04 -4.30 14.38
N LYS A 229 10.96 -3.50 14.93
CA LYS A 229 11.85 -3.92 16.04
C LYS A 229 11.06 -4.29 17.30
N SER A 230 10.01 -3.53 17.61
CA SER A 230 9.10 -3.81 18.73
C SER A 230 8.13 -4.97 18.46
N GLY A 231 8.06 -5.47 17.23
CA GLY A 231 7.11 -6.52 16.81
C GLY A 231 5.66 -6.03 16.69
N ALA A 232 5.41 -4.72 16.79
CA ALA A 232 4.10 -4.11 16.55
C ALA A 232 3.64 -4.27 15.10
N ILE A 233 4.58 -4.41 14.17
CA ILE A 233 4.35 -4.81 12.78
C ILE A 233 5.31 -5.94 12.45
N LYS A 234 4.81 -6.97 11.78
CA LYS A 234 5.56 -8.11 11.27
C LYS A 234 5.47 -8.14 9.75
N PRO A 235 6.55 -8.53 9.07
CA PRO A 235 6.55 -8.68 7.62
C PRO A 235 5.58 -9.79 7.22
N HIS A 236 5.12 -9.73 5.98
CA HIS A 236 4.29 -10.75 5.38
C HIS A 236 5.07 -12.06 5.18
N TYR A 237 4.39 -13.21 5.13
CA TYR A 237 5.02 -14.45 4.66
C TYR A 237 5.54 -14.27 3.25
N VAL A 238 6.78 -14.67 3.02
CA VAL A 238 7.48 -14.49 1.75
C VAL A 238 7.54 -15.83 1.02
N LYS A 239 7.07 -15.84 -0.22
CA LYS A 239 7.37 -16.89 -1.20
C LYS A 239 8.51 -16.42 -2.08
N LEU A 240 9.70 -16.97 -1.87
CA LEU A 240 10.83 -16.72 -2.77
C LEU A 240 10.56 -17.41 -4.10
N TRP A 241 10.70 -16.64 -5.19
CA TRP A 241 10.60 -17.14 -6.55
C TRP A 241 11.98 -17.20 -7.18
N GLU A 242 12.29 -18.34 -7.81
CA GLU A 242 13.60 -18.57 -8.42
C GLU A 242 13.74 -17.87 -9.78
N GLY A 243 14.97 -17.71 -10.25
CA GLY A 243 15.26 -17.15 -11.57
C GLY A 243 15.40 -15.62 -11.63
N GLY A 244 15.39 -14.92 -10.48
CA GLY A 244 15.66 -13.47 -10.43
C GLY A 244 14.75 -12.67 -11.36
N LEU A 245 15.34 -11.83 -12.22
CA LEU A 245 14.60 -11.05 -13.23
C LEU A 245 13.93 -11.93 -14.28
N ASP A 246 14.60 -12.99 -14.74
CA ASP A 246 14.07 -13.91 -15.76
C ASP A 246 12.85 -14.68 -15.25
N GLY A 247 12.76 -14.89 -13.93
CA GLY A 247 11.63 -15.55 -13.27
C GLY A 247 10.35 -14.71 -13.15
N ILE A 248 10.40 -13.41 -13.44
CA ILE A 248 9.28 -12.49 -13.20
C ILE A 248 8.03 -12.88 -13.97
N GLU A 249 8.17 -13.24 -15.24
CA GLU A 249 7.02 -13.60 -16.09
C GLU A 249 6.29 -14.82 -15.52
N GLY A 250 7.03 -15.86 -15.14
CA GLY A 250 6.48 -17.07 -14.52
C GLY A 250 5.77 -16.77 -13.20
N GLY A 251 6.34 -15.90 -12.36
CA GLY A 251 5.71 -15.52 -11.10
C GLY A 251 4.46 -14.64 -11.30
N LEU A 252 4.45 -13.76 -12.32
CA LEU A 252 3.25 -13.01 -12.71
C LEU A 252 2.13 -13.95 -13.21
N ALA A 253 2.47 -14.96 -14.02
CA ALA A 253 1.52 -15.98 -14.45
C ALA A 253 0.94 -16.77 -13.26
N TYR A 254 1.78 -17.18 -12.31
CA TYR A 254 1.36 -17.88 -11.09
C TYR A 254 0.35 -17.08 -10.25
N MET A 255 0.54 -15.75 -10.15
CA MET A 255 -0.43 -14.87 -9.50
C MET A 255 -1.72 -14.70 -10.31
N LYS A 256 -1.62 -14.59 -11.64
CA LYS A 256 -2.78 -14.51 -12.54
C LYS A 256 -3.69 -15.72 -12.40
N GLU A 257 -3.09 -16.91 -12.24
CA GLU A 257 -3.78 -18.17 -11.99
C GLU A 257 -4.33 -18.30 -10.55
N ARG A 258 -4.20 -17.26 -9.72
CA ARG A 258 -4.67 -17.22 -8.31
C ARG A 258 -4.05 -18.30 -7.42
N ARG A 259 -2.83 -18.74 -7.72
CA ARG A 259 -2.12 -19.79 -6.97
C ARG A 259 -1.32 -19.25 -5.77
N LEU A 260 -1.21 -17.93 -5.64
CA LEU A 260 -0.59 -17.27 -4.49
C LEU A 260 -1.67 -16.93 -3.46
N SER A 261 -1.53 -17.42 -2.22
CA SER A 261 -2.50 -17.19 -1.14
C SER A 261 -1.77 -16.89 0.15
N VAL A 262 -2.08 -15.74 0.76
CA VAL A 262 -1.53 -15.29 2.06
C VAL A 262 0.02 -15.29 2.10
N GLU A 263 0.66 -15.21 0.93
CA GLU A 263 2.10 -14.99 0.76
C GLU A 263 2.36 -13.80 -0.16
N LYS A 264 3.51 -13.16 0.00
CA LYS A 264 4.03 -12.15 -0.91
C LYS A 264 5.12 -12.80 -1.76
N LEU A 265 4.95 -12.76 -3.07
CA LEU A 265 5.98 -13.25 -3.99
C LEU A 265 7.17 -12.29 -3.97
N VAL A 266 8.38 -12.83 -3.86
CA VAL A 266 9.61 -12.04 -3.79
C VAL A 266 10.67 -12.66 -4.70
N TYR A 267 11.27 -11.84 -5.55
CA TYR A 267 12.41 -12.23 -6.39
C TYR A 267 13.69 -11.74 -5.74
N LYS A 268 14.70 -12.61 -5.64
CA LYS A 268 16.06 -12.22 -5.25
C LYS A 268 16.85 -11.90 -6.51
N ILE A 269 17.33 -10.67 -6.61
CA ILE A 269 18.15 -10.15 -7.72
C ILE A 269 19.55 -9.89 -7.18
#